data_AF-A0A3E2H4E9-F1
#
_entry.id   AF-A0A3E2H4E9-F1
#
_cell.length_a   1.000
_cell.length_b   1.000
_cell.length_c   1.000
_cell.angle_alpha   90.00
_cell.angle_beta   90.00
_cell.angle_gamma   90.00
#
_symmetry.space_group_name_H-M   'P 1'
#
loop_
_entity.id
_entity.type
_entity.pdbx_description
1 polymer ?
#
loop_
_entity_poly.entity_id
_entity_poly.type
_entity_poly.pdbx_seq_one_letter_code
_entity_poly.pdbx_strand_id
1 'polypeptide(L)'
;MPVSLSKPATRKVANPTYETIPHPPVRYTSFEAFYPFYLGEHAMRRNRIMHLSGTSIALSTTTYMLLCGVASLAVRLRRDFEHKIPKQLRPLWSARQWLRLAFAALIQGYAWAWLGHTFIERNRPATFKVSDCQ
;
A
#
# COMPACT_ATOMS: atom_id res chain seq x y z
N MET A 1 47.25 15.85 20.76
CA MET A 1 46.02 15.30 21.36
C MET A 1 45.19 14.69 20.23
N PRO A 2 45.09 13.36 20.10
CA PRO A 2 44.24 12.76 19.07
C PRO A 2 42.76 12.96 19.43
N VAL A 3 42.00 13.53 18.49
CA VAL A 3 40.55 13.70 18.60
C VAL A 3 39.92 12.31 18.63
N SER A 4 39.36 11.92 19.78
CA SER A 4 38.57 10.70 19.91
C SER A 4 37.24 10.89 19.19
N LEU A 5 37.15 10.38 17.96
CA LEU A 5 35.90 10.29 17.21
C LEU A 5 34.97 9.31 17.95
N SER A 6 34.06 9.83 18.77
CA SER A 6 32.97 9.03 19.33
C SER A 6 32.17 8.41 18.18
N LYS A 7 32.16 7.07 18.12
CA LYS A 7 31.31 6.28 17.21
C LYS A 7 29.89 6.87 17.25
N PRO A 8 29.28 7.27 16.11
CA PRO A 8 27.90 7.69 16.12
C PRO A 8 27.07 6.53 16.65
N ALA A 9 26.21 6.78 17.64
CA ALA A 9 25.32 5.78 18.20
C ALA A 9 24.53 5.15 17.05
N THR A 10 24.91 3.93 16.66
CA THR A 10 24.25 3.20 15.59
C THR A 10 22.82 3.00 16.01
N ARG A 11 21.86 3.65 15.33
CA ARG A 11 20.44 3.47 15.55
C ARG A 11 20.16 1.96 15.54
N LYS A 12 19.80 1.43 16.71
CA LYS A 12 19.57 -0.01 16.90
C LYS A 12 18.46 -0.42 15.92
N VAL A 13 18.79 -1.29 14.97
CA VAL A 13 17.79 -1.83 14.03
C VAL A 13 16.79 -2.66 14.85
N ALA A 14 15.50 -2.42 14.65
CA ALA A 14 14.42 -2.98 15.47
C ALA A 14 14.40 -4.51 15.49
N ASN A 15 14.61 -5.16 14.34
CA ASN A 15 14.75 -6.61 14.18
C ASN A 15 15.74 -6.90 13.02
N PRO A 16 17.05 -6.99 13.30
CA PRO A 16 18.07 -7.09 12.25
C PRO A 16 18.07 -8.45 11.54
N THR A 17 17.60 -9.50 12.19
CA THR A 17 17.56 -10.87 11.64
C THR A 17 16.26 -11.16 10.89
N TYR A 18 15.24 -10.29 11.00
CA TYR A 18 13.90 -10.52 10.45
C TYR A 18 13.30 -11.86 10.92
N GLU A 19 13.69 -12.31 12.11
CA GLU A 19 13.11 -13.51 12.71
C GLU A 19 11.68 -13.23 13.19
N THR A 20 10.82 -14.23 13.08
CA THR A 20 9.44 -14.14 13.57
C THR A 20 9.44 -14.15 15.09
N ILE A 21 8.95 -13.07 15.69
CA ILE A 21 8.82 -12.93 17.14
C ILE A 21 7.41 -13.37 17.53
N PRO A 22 7.23 -14.18 18.60
CA PRO A 22 5.89 -14.52 19.09
C PRO A 22 5.09 -13.27 19.49
N HIS A 23 3.78 -13.27 19.22
CA HIS A 23 2.92 -12.18 19.65
C HIS A 23 2.78 -12.20 21.19
N PRO A 24 3.06 -11.09 21.89
CA PRO A 24 2.91 -11.04 23.34
C PRO A 24 1.42 -11.10 23.74
N PRO A 25 1.09 -11.53 24.96
CA PRO A 25 -0.31 -11.61 25.40
C PRO A 25 -0.97 -10.26 25.66
N VAL A 26 -0.18 -9.18 25.59
CA VAL A 26 -0.63 -7.79 25.76
C VAL A 26 -0.63 -7.06 24.42
N ARG A 27 -1.53 -6.10 24.26
CA ARG A 27 -1.57 -5.25 23.06
C ARG A 27 -0.33 -4.35 22.99
N TYR A 28 0.15 -4.12 21.77
CA TYR A 28 1.17 -3.10 21.53
C TYR A 28 0.62 -1.70 21.84
N THR A 29 1.37 -0.91 22.60
CA THR A 29 0.99 0.45 23.02
C THR A 29 1.63 1.53 22.14
N SER A 30 2.61 1.17 21.31
CA SER A 30 3.27 2.07 20.38
C SER A 30 3.67 1.35 19.11
N PHE A 31 3.86 2.13 18.03
CA PHE A 31 4.40 1.61 16.78
C PHE A 31 5.79 1.01 16.97
N GLU A 32 6.64 1.62 17.79
CA GLU A 32 7.99 1.12 18.07
C GLU A 32 7.97 -0.26 18.74
N ALA A 33 7.00 -0.53 19.63
CA ALA A 33 6.82 -1.84 20.23
C ALA A 33 6.31 -2.90 19.23
N PHE A 34 5.48 -2.48 18.26
CA PHE A 34 4.92 -3.36 17.22
C PHE A 34 5.91 -3.66 16.08
N TYR A 35 6.77 -2.70 15.73
CA TYR A 35 7.56 -2.73 14.50
C TYR A 35 8.54 -3.91 14.39
N PRO A 36 9.27 -4.33 15.44
CA PRO A 36 10.12 -5.53 15.40
C PRO A 36 9.35 -6.81 15.03
N PHE A 37 8.14 -6.98 15.59
CA PHE A 37 7.26 -8.11 15.32
C PHE A 37 6.78 -8.08 13.86
N TYR A 38 6.33 -6.91 13.39
CA TYR A 38 5.88 -6.72 12.01
C TYR A 38 6.95 -7.12 10.97
N LEU A 39 8.21 -6.75 11.21
CA LEU A 39 9.33 -7.07 10.31
C LEU A 39 9.55 -8.58 10.15
N GLY A 40 9.44 -9.34 11.24
CA GLY A 40 9.56 -10.80 11.22
C GLY A 40 8.42 -11.45 10.45
N GLU A 41 7.20 -10.96 10.66
CA GLU A 41 6.01 -11.44 9.95
C GLU A 41 6.07 -11.17 8.43
N HIS A 42 6.89 -10.20 8.00
CA HIS A 42 7.08 -9.83 6.58
C HIS A 42 8.50 -10.15 6.06
N ALA A 43 9.18 -11.13 6.66
CA ALA A 43 10.55 -11.49 6.30
C ALA A 43 10.68 -12.01 4.86
N MET A 44 9.63 -12.62 4.31
CA MET A 44 9.68 -13.19 2.97
C MET A 44 9.65 -12.14 1.86
N ARG A 45 10.68 -12.16 1.00
CA ARG A 45 10.80 -11.27 -0.16
C ARG A 45 9.58 -11.33 -1.08
N ARG A 46 9.00 -12.52 -1.26
CA ARG A 46 7.83 -12.76 -2.12
C ARG A 46 6.60 -11.98 -1.64
N ASN A 47 6.38 -11.86 -0.33
CA ASN A 47 5.30 -11.06 0.22
C ASN A 47 5.50 -9.56 -0.02
N ARG A 48 6.74 -9.06 0.16
CA ARG A 48 7.08 -7.66 -0.13
C ARG A 48 6.90 -7.29 -1.60
N ILE A 49 7.24 -8.21 -2.52
CA ILE A 49 6.99 -8.02 -3.96
C ILE A 49 5.50 -7.89 -4.23
N MET A 50 4.66 -8.66 -3.54
CA MET A 50 3.21 -8.59 -3.67
C MET A 50 2.62 -7.26 -3.20
N HIS A 51 3.14 -6.75 -2.10
CA HIS A 51 2.77 -5.42 -1.60
C HIS A 51 3.20 -4.32 -2.57
N LEU A 52 4.40 -4.44 -3.12
CA LEU A 52 4.92 -3.51 -4.11
C LEU A 52 4.11 -3.55 -5.41
N SER A 53 3.75 -4.74 -5.91
CA SER A 53 2.95 -4.88 -7.13
C SER A 53 1.55 -4.28 -6.93
N GLY A 54 0.89 -4.60 -5.81
CA GLY A 54 -0.41 -4.04 -5.46
C GLY A 54 -0.39 -2.50 -5.39
N THR A 55 0.60 -1.93 -4.71
CA THR A 55 0.77 -0.48 -4.59
C THR A 55 1.03 0.17 -5.95
N SER A 56 1.88 -0.44 -6.78
CA SER A 56 2.23 0.09 -8.12
C SER A 56 1.01 0.10 -9.05
N ILE A 57 0.19 -0.94 -9.01
CA ILE A 57 -1.04 -1.04 -9.78
C ILE A 57 -2.07 0.01 -9.31
N ALA A 58 -2.24 0.19 -8.01
CA ALA A 58 -3.15 1.20 -7.45
C ALA A 58 -2.72 2.63 -7.82
N LEU A 59 -1.42 2.93 -7.75
CA LEU A 59 -0.85 4.22 -8.18
C LEU A 59 -1.03 4.46 -9.68
N SER A 60 -0.80 3.44 -10.50
CA SER A 60 -1.00 3.53 -11.96
C SER A 60 -2.46 3.82 -12.30
N THR A 61 -3.40 3.13 -11.66
CA THR A 61 -4.84 3.35 -11.84
C THR A 61 -5.26 4.76 -11.40
N THR A 62 -4.73 5.22 -10.26
CA THR A 62 -5.00 6.57 -9.75
C THR A 62 -4.45 7.64 -10.68
N THR A 63 -3.23 7.46 -11.18
CA THR A 63 -2.59 8.37 -12.13
C THR A 63 -3.39 8.44 -13.43
N TYR A 64 -3.82 7.30 -13.97
CA TYR A 64 -4.69 7.24 -15.14
C TYR A 64 -6.01 7.99 -14.91
N MET A 65 -6.65 7.80 -13.76
CA MET A 65 -7.88 8.53 -13.39
C MET A 65 -7.66 10.04 -13.37
N LEU A 66 -6.55 10.52 -12.80
CA LEU A 66 -6.21 11.95 -12.76
C LEU A 66 -5.96 12.52 -14.17
N LEU A 67 -5.20 11.81 -15.01
CA LEU A 67 -4.95 12.22 -16.39
C LEU A 67 -6.24 12.33 -17.19
N CYS A 68 -7.13 11.33 -17.06
CA CYS A 68 -8.46 11.41 -17.65
C CYS A 68 -9.23 12.61 -17.11
N GLY A 69 -9.18 12.89 -15.80
CA GLY A 69 -9.81 14.06 -15.17
C GLY A 69 -9.37 15.39 -15.71
N VAL A 70 -8.05 15.59 -15.83
CA VAL A 70 -7.50 16.82 -16.39
C VAL A 70 -7.94 17.00 -17.84
N ALA A 71 -7.87 15.93 -18.66
CA ALA A 71 -8.35 15.98 -20.03
C ALA A 71 -9.86 16.30 -20.10
N SER A 72 -10.64 15.73 -19.18
CA SER A 72 -12.08 15.99 -19.03
C SER A 72 -12.39 17.45 -18.77
N LEU A 73 -11.67 18.03 -17.82
CA LEU A 73 -11.84 19.41 -17.42
C LEU A 73 -11.43 20.34 -18.56
N ALA A 74 -10.28 20.07 -19.20
CA ALA A 74 -9.79 20.85 -20.33
C ALA A 74 -10.77 20.89 -21.50
N VAL A 75 -11.41 19.75 -21.81
CA VAL A 75 -12.48 19.67 -22.82
C VAL A 75 -13.69 20.49 -22.40
N ARG A 76 -14.17 20.34 -21.16
CA ARG A 76 -15.37 21.07 -20.68
C ARG A 76 -15.16 22.58 -20.60
N LEU A 77 -13.93 23.01 -20.32
CA LEU A 77 -13.55 24.42 -20.35
C LEU A 77 -13.46 24.97 -21.79
N ARG A 78 -13.28 24.11 -22.79
CA ARG A 78 -13.29 24.47 -24.22
C ARG A 78 -14.54 23.94 -24.92
N ARG A 79 -15.66 24.68 -24.79
CA ARG A 79 -16.95 24.35 -25.44
C ARG A 79 -16.83 24.10 -26.95
N ASP A 80 -15.87 24.75 -27.61
CA ASP A 80 -15.61 24.61 -29.05
C ASP A 80 -15.06 23.24 -29.47
N PHE A 81 -14.58 22.44 -28.51
CA PHE A 81 -14.05 21.10 -28.78
C PHE A 81 -15.06 19.99 -28.51
N GLU A 82 -16.10 20.24 -27.70
CA GLU A 82 -16.99 19.21 -27.20
C GLU A 82 -17.72 18.44 -28.32
N HIS A 83 -18.15 19.15 -29.37
CA HIS A 83 -18.83 18.55 -30.52
C HIS A 83 -17.91 17.73 -31.44
N LYS A 84 -16.59 17.94 -31.36
CA LYS A 84 -15.59 17.24 -32.18
C LYS A 84 -15.14 15.91 -31.57
N ILE A 85 -15.56 15.62 -30.33
CA ILE A 85 -15.11 14.43 -29.62
C ILE A 85 -15.89 13.19 -30.06
N PRO A 86 -15.20 12.10 -30.43
CA PRO A 86 -15.85 10.85 -30.80
C PRO A 86 -16.66 10.28 -29.63
N LYS A 87 -17.87 9.81 -29.92
CA LYS A 87 -18.82 9.30 -28.91
C LYS A 87 -18.23 8.15 -28.08
N GLN A 88 -17.28 7.40 -28.62
CA GLN A 88 -16.58 6.30 -27.95
C GLN A 88 -15.74 6.75 -26.74
N LEU A 89 -15.27 8.01 -26.71
CA LEU A 89 -14.49 8.54 -25.59
C LEU A 89 -15.38 9.11 -24.47
N ARG A 90 -16.69 9.24 -24.70
CA ARG A 90 -17.67 9.73 -23.70
C ARG A 90 -17.64 9.01 -22.34
N PRO A 91 -17.38 7.69 -22.24
CA PRO A 91 -17.30 6.99 -20.96
C PRO A 91 -16.17 7.49 -20.05
N LEU A 92 -15.10 8.08 -20.58
CA LEU A 92 -13.99 8.64 -19.80
C LEU A 92 -14.44 9.75 -18.82
N TRP A 93 -15.60 10.34 -19.08
CA TRP A 93 -16.21 11.44 -18.31
C TRP A 93 -17.37 11.02 -17.42
N SER A 94 -17.73 9.74 -17.43
CA SER A 94 -18.90 9.24 -16.71
C SER A 94 -18.58 9.05 -15.23
N ALA A 95 -19.41 9.60 -14.34
CA ALA A 95 -19.32 9.35 -12.89
C ALA A 95 -19.28 7.86 -12.56
N ARG A 96 -19.98 7.01 -13.33
CA ARG A 96 -19.95 5.55 -13.17
C ARG A 96 -18.57 4.98 -13.46
N GLN A 97 -17.87 5.48 -14.48
CA GLN A 97 -16.52 5.02 -14.80
C GLN A 97 -15.50 5.46 -13.75
N TRP A 98 -15.64 6.69 -13.24
CA TRP A 98 -14.82 7.23 -12.17
C TRP A 98 -14.97 6.43 -10.88
N LEU A 99 -16.20 6.11 -10.48
CA LEU A 99 -16.47 5.24 -9.34
C LEU A 99 -15.82 3.86 -9.53
N ARG A 100 -15.95 3.25 -10.72
CA ARG A 100 -15.30 1.96 -11.02
C ARG A 100 -13.78 2.02 -10.85
N LEU A 101 -13.12 3.05 -11.38
CA LEU A 101 -11.67 3.21 -11.26
C LEU A 101 -11.23 3.43 -9.80
N ALA A 102 -11.97 4.23 -9.03
CA ALA A 102 -11.70 4.45 -7.62
C ALA A 102 -11.85 3.14 -6.81
N PHE A 103 -12.95 2.41 -6.99
CA PHE A 103 -13.14 1.10 -6.35
C PHE A 103 -12.08 0.09 -6.79
N ALA A 104 -11.73 0.06 -8.08
CA ALA A 104 -10.70 -0.82 -8.61
C ALA A 104 -9.33 -0.52 -7.96
N ALA A 105 -8.94 0.75 -7.83
CA ALA A 105 -7.68 1.12 -7.18
C ALA A 105 -7.62 0.66 -5.72
N LEU A 106 -8.71 0.81 -4.96
CA LEU A 106 -8.80 0.35 -3.57
C LEU A 106 -8.73 -1.17 -3.45
N ILE A 107 -9.55 -1.87 -4.25
CA ILE A 107 -9.63 -3.34 -4.22
C ILE A 107 -8.30 -3.95 -4.63
N GLN A 108 -7.64 -3.43 -5.67
CA GLN A 108 -6.38 -3.98 -6.16
C GLN A 108 -5.26 -3.86 -5.12
N GLY A 109 -5.15 -2.72 -4.43
CA GLY A 109 -4.16 -2.53 -3.37
C GLY A 109 -4.38 -3.52 -2.21
N TYR A 110 -5.63 -3.67 -1.77
CA TYR A 110 -5.97 -4.56 -0.66
C TYR A 110 -5.86 -6.04 -1.04
N ALA A 111 -6.35 -6.43 -2.22
CA ALA A 111 -6.35 -7.82 -2.69
C ALA A 111 -4.92 -8.37 -2.81
N TRP A 112 -4.01 -7.62 -3.42
CA TRP A 112 -2.62 -8.09 -3.58
C TRP A 112 -1.90 -8.22 -2.24
N ALA A 113 -2.11 -7.30 -1.28
CA ALA A 113 -1.55 -7.40 0.06
C ALA A 113 -2.06 -8.67 0.79
N TRP A 114 -3.37 -8.92 0.75
CA TRP A 114 -3.97 -10.08 1.39
C TRP A 114 -3.56 -11.41 0.75
N LEU A 115 -3.49 -11.46 -0.59
CA LEU A 115 -2.99 -12.65 -1.29
C LEU A 115 -1.56 -13.01 -0.85
N GLY A 116 -0.72 -12.00 -0.60
CA GLY A 116 0.60 -12.19 0.00
C GLY A 116 0.53 -12.85 1.37
N HIS A 117 -0.25 -12.27 2.29
CA HIS A 117 -0.34 -12.80 3.65
C HIS A 117 -0.93 -14.21 3.73
N THR A 118 -1.99 -14.50 3.00
CA THR A 118 -2.72 -15.77 3.14
C THR A 118 -2.05 -16.91 2.38
N PHE A 119 -1.57 -16.68 1.16
CA PHE A 119 -1.03 -17.75 0.31
C PHE A 119 0.49 -17.93 0.44
N ILE A 120 1.23 -16.85 0.74
CA ILE A 120 2.69 -16.88 0.78
C ILE A 120 3.19 -17.07 2.20
N GLU A 121 2.75 -16.24 3.15
CA GLU A 121 3.16 -16.31 4.56
C GLU A 121 2.31 -17.24 5.41
N ARG A 122 1.10 -17.61 4.94
CA ARG A 122 0.11 -18.39 5.71
C ARG A 122 -0.07 -17.88 7.13
N ASN A 123 0.06 -16.57 7.30
CA ASN A 123 0.06 -15.93 8.59
C ASN A 123 -1.28 -15.22 8.82
N ARG A 124 -1.77 -15.27 10.06
CA ARG A 124 -2.95 -14.49 10.45
C ARG A 124 -2.52 -13.05 10.75
N PRO A 125 -3.23 -12.04 10.25
CA PRO A 125 -3.00 -10.65 10.63
C PRO A 125 -2.94 -10.50 12.15
N ALA A 126 -2.02 -9.66 12.64
CA ALA A 126 -1.86 -9.37 14.07
C ALA A 126 -3.16 -8.95 14.75
N THR A 127 -4.04 -8.26 14.01
CA THR A 127 -5.38 -7.83 14.45
C THR A 127 -6.23 -8.98 14.98
N PHE A 128 -6.04 -10.21 14.50
CA PHE A 128 -6.80 -11.38 14.94
C PHE A 128 -6.08 -12.25 15.98
N LYS A 129 -4.82 -11.97 16.32
CA LYS A 129 -4.06 -12.77 17.30
C LYS A 129 -4.35 -12.36 18.75
N VAL A 130 -4.92 -11.17 18.96
CA VAL A 130 -5.22 -10.63 20.30
C VAL A 130 -6.35 -11.40 21.00
N SER A 131 -7.26 -12.03 20.26
CA SER A 131 -8.36 -12.81 20.83
C SER A 131 -7.94 -14.17 21.39
N ASP A 132 -6.76 -14.68 21.02
CA ASP A 132 -6.27 -15.99 21.46
C ASP A 132 -5.49 -15.90 22.80
N CYS A 133 -5.41 -14.70 23.40
CA CYS A 133 -4.89 -14.46 24.74
C CYS A 133 -6.04 -14.24 25.72
N GLN A 134 -6.76 -15.32 26.02
CA GLN A 134 -7.54 -15.49 27.24
C GLN A 134 -7.15 -16.81 27.89
#